data_AF-A0A2D8C051-F1
#
_entry.id   AF-A0A2D8C051-F1
#
_cell.length_a   1.000
_cell.length_b   1.000
_cell.length_c   1.000
_cell.angle_alpha   90.00
_cell.angle_beta   90.00
_cell.angle_gamma   90.00
#
_symmetry.space_group_name_H-M   'P 1'
#
loop_
_entity.id
_entity.type
_entity.pdbx_description
1 polymer ?
#
loop_
_entity_poly.entity_id
_entity_poly.type
_entity_poly.pdbx_seq_one_letter_code
_entity_poly.pdbx_strand_id
1 'polypeptide(L)'
;MKKSELRQVLKPLIKECIKEVIFEEGILSNIVSDEAQGLGGQTIVETQQPTPPQRDYEEETRIANQKLQETRKRMLDAVGKDAYNGVDLFAGTTPSAAPTETKQGDPLSGVDPRDSGVDISQLFGGVNKNWSGMVK
;
A
#
# COMPACT_ATOMS: atom_id res chain seq x y z
N MET A 1 46.57 33.95 -33.81
CA MET A 1 45.47 34.73 -33.18
C MET A 1 45.56 34.55 -31.68
N LYS A 2 45.48 35.65 -30.92
CA LYS A 2 45.59 35.58 -29.45
C LYS A 2 44.28 35.02 -28.88
N LYS A 3 44.35 34.18 -27.85
CA LYS A 3 43.16 33.57 -27.20
C LYS A 3 42.12 34.63 -26.77
N SER A 4 42.55 35.87 -26.54
CA SER A 4 41.71 37.02 -26.23
C SER A 4 40.79 37.45 -27.38
N GLU A 5 41.30 37.46 -28.62
CA GLU A 5 40.56 37.86 -29.82
C GLU A 5 39.50 36.81 -30.16
N LEU A 6 39.86 35.53 -30.07
CA LEU A 6 38.93 34.41 -30.28
C LEU A 6 37.76 34.46 -29.28
N ARG A 7 38.04 34.75 -28.01
CA ARG A 7 36.99 34.91 -26.99
C ARG A 7 36.10 36.12 -27.22
N GLN A 8 36.61 37.20 -27.81
CA GLN A 8 35.79 38.38 -28.15
C GLN A 8 34.77 38.06 -29.25
N VAL A 9 35.12 37.20 -30.20
CA VAL A 9 34.24 36.80 -31.30
C VAL A 9 33.26 35.68 -30.90
N LEU A 10 33.70 34.69 -30.13
CA LEU A 10 32.84 33.56 -29.72
C LEU A 10 31.80 33.93 -28.64
N LYS A 11 32.10 34.86 -27.74
CA LYS A 11 31.17 35.27 -26.68
C LYS A 11 29.80 35.75 -27.19
N PRO A 12 29.69 36.64 -28.19
CA PRO A 12 28.39 37.05 -28.72
C PRO A 12 27.65 35.91 -29.42
N LEU A 13 28.35 35.05 -30.17
CA LEU A 13 27.76 33.88 -30.82
C LEU A 13 27.17 32.90 -29.80
N ILE A 14 27.91 32.56 -28.74
CA ILE A 14 27.42 31.69 -27.68
C ILE A 14 26.21 32.31 -26.95
N LYS A 15 26.20 33.64 -26.78
CA LYS A 15 25.06 34.35 -26.18
C LYS A 15 23.80 34.30 -27.04
N GLU A 16 23.94 34.43 -28.36
CA GLU A 16 22.83 34.31 -29.31
C GLU A 16 22.32 32.87 -29.34
N CYS A 17 23.20 31.87 -29.48
CA CYS A 17 22.80 30.45 -29.48
C CYS A 17 22.10 30.04 -28.17
N ILE A 18 22.57 30.51 -27.01
CA ILE A 18 21.91 30.22 -25.74
C ILE A 18 20.52 30.86 -25.68
N LYS A 19 20.36 32.09 -26.19
CA LYS A 19 19.04 32.74 -26.23
C LYS A 19 18.09 32.01 -27.17
N GLU A 20 18.54 31.62 -28.36
CA GLU A 20 17.75 30.89 -29.35
C GLU A 20 17.27 29.54 -28.78
N VAL A 21 18.17 28.73 -28.23
CA VAL A 21 17.83 27.46 -27.57
C VAL A 21 16.84 27.67 -26.41
N ILE A 22 17.00 28.76 -25.65
CA ILE A 22 16.13 29.06 -24.51
C ILE A 22 14.72 29.50 -24.94
N PHE A 23 14.60 30.32 -25.99
CA PHE A 23 13.33 30.94 -26.40
C PHE A 23 12.59 30.17 -27.51
N GLU A 24 13.31 29.52 -28.44
CA GLU A 24 12.71 28.79 -29.56
C GLU A 24 12.46 27.31 -29.21
N GLU A 25 13.40 26.63 -28.55
CA GLU A 25 13.21 25.23 -28.13
C GLU A 25 12.34 25.08 -26.88
N GLY A 26 11.84 26.19 -26.31
CA GLY A 26 10.83 26.16 -25.24
C GLY A 26 11.31 25.55 -23.92
N ILE A 27 12.63 25.44 -23.70
CA ILE A 27 13.20 24.84 -22.49
C ILE A 27 12.76 25.60 -21.23
N LEU A 28 12.69 26.94 -21.30
CA LEU A 28 12.13 27.75 -20.20
C LEU A 28 10.64 27.45 -19.97
N SER A 29 9.87 27.26 -21.04
CA SER A 29 8.45 26.93 -20.92
C SER A 29 8.25 25.59 -20.23
N ASN A 30 9.09 24.59 -20.52
CA ASN A 30 9.03 23.28 -19.85
C ASN A 30 9.43 23.38 -18.37
N ILE A 31 10.53 24.08 -18.04
CA ILE A 31 10.99 24.25 -16.66
C ILE A 31 9.98 25.03 -15.82
N VAL A 32 9.41 26.11 -16.36
CA VAL A 32 8.38 26.90 -15.67
C VAL A 32 7.06 26.12 -15.58
N SER A 33 6.73 25.27 -16.56
CA SER A 33 5.53 24.42 -16.51
C SER A 33 5.62 23.38 -15.40
N ASP A 34 6.78 22.76 -15.20
CA ASP A 34 6.99 21.78 -14.12
C ASP A 34 6.91 22.44 -12.74
N GLU A 35 7.41 23.67 -12.59
CA GLU A 35 7.38 24.42 -11.32
C GLU A 35 5.99 25.04 -11.06
N ALA A 36 5.28 25.49 -12.10
CA ALA A 36 3.92 26.03 -12.01
C ALA A 36 2.85 24.95 -11.80
N GLN A 37 3.05 23.73 -12.32
CA GLN A 37 2.21 22.57 -11.99
C GLN A 37 2.25 22.22 -10.49
N GLY A 38 3.28 22.66 -9.76
CA GLY A 38 3.39 22.49 -8.31
C GLY A 38 2.73 23.60 -7.46
N LEU A 39 2.40 24.77 -8.03
CA LEU A 39 2.11 25.97 -7.24
C LEU A 39 0.79 26.70 -7.52
N GLY A 40 -0.04 26.29 -8.47
CA GLY A 40 -1.31 27.00 -8.60
C GLY A 40 -2.30 26.47 -9.61
N GLY A 41 -3.44 26.04 -9.07
CA GLY A 41 -4.72 26.24 -9.74
C GLY A 41 -5.35 25.00 -10.35
N GLN A 42 -5.59 23.96 -9.55
CA GLN A 42 -6.82 23.20 -9.76
C GLN A 42 -7.98 24.14 -9.40
N THR A 43 -8.46 24.95 -10.35
CA THR A 43 -9.82 25.44 -10.28
C THR A 43 -10.70 24.20 -10.34
N ILE A 44 -11.18 23.77 -9.18
CA ILE A 44 -12.15 22.69 -9.06
C ILE A 44 -13.44 23.23 -9.68
N VAL A 45 -13.59 23.03 -10.99
CA VAL A 45 -14.89 23.12 -11.64
C VAL A 45 -15.61 21.82 -11.31
N GLU A 46 -16.81 21.93 -10.76
CA GLU A 46 -17.71 20.80 -10.55
C GLU A 46 -18.05 20.18 -11.90
N THR A 47 -17.23 19.24 -12.32
CA THR A 47 -17.57 18.37 -13.44
C THR A 47 -18.51 17.34 -12.83
N GLN A 48 -19.79 17.41 -13.19
CA GLN A 48 -20.77 16.39 -12.81
C GLN A 48 -20.19 15.03 -13.21
N GLN A 49 -19.74 14.29 -12.22
CA GLN A 49 -19.06 13.02 -12.43
C GLN A 49 -20.11 12.07 -13.02
N PRO A 50 -19.92 11.53 -14.23
CA PRO A 50 -20.81 10.48 -14.71
C PRO A 50 -20.76 9.38 -13.66
N THR A 51 -21.94 8.95 -13.21
CA THR A 51 -22.09 7.87 -12.25
C THR A 51 -21.18 6.73 -12.73
N PRO A 52 -20.14 6.33 -11.97
CA PRO A 52 -19.29 5.25 -12.42
C PRO A 52 -20.22 4.06 -12.68
N PRO A 53 -20.02 3.32 -13.80
CA PRO A 53 -20.77 2.09 -14.01
C PRO A 53 -20.64 1.26 -12.73
N GLN A 54 -21.75 0.66 -12.26
CA GLN A 54 -21.75 -0.20 -11.08
C GLN A 54 -20.60 -1.19 -11.23
N ARG A 55 -19.47 -0.88 -10.57
CA ARG A 55 -18.33 -1.78 -10.56
C ARG A 55 -18.76 -2.93 -9.67
N ASP A 56 -18.58 -4.14 -10.19
CA ASP A 56 -18.71 -5.32 -9.36
C ASP A 56 -17.51 -5.36 -8.41
N TYR A 57 -17.64 -4.66 -7.29
CA TYR A 57 -16.63 -4.60 -6.24
C TYR A 57 -16.34 -6.01 -5.68
N GLU A 58 -17.30 -6.93 -5.74
CA GLU A 58 -17.10 -8.30 -5.27
C GLU A 58 -16.16 -9.06 -6.20
N GLU A 59 -16.34 -8.95 -7.51
CA GLU A 59 -15.45 -9.55 -8.50
C GLU A 59 -14.05 -8.93 -8.47
N GLU A 60 -13.95 -7.60 -8.38
CA GLU A 60 -12.66 -6.90 -8.30
C GLU A 60 -11.88 -7.31 -7.03
N THR A 61 -12.58 -7.41 -5.89
CA THR A 61 -11.99 -7.87 -4.63
C THR A 61 -11.58 -9.34 -4.68
N ARG A 62 -12.36 -10.19 -5.34
CA ARG A 62 -12.03 -11.62 -5.56
C ARG A 62 -10.76 -11.77 -6.39
N ILE A 63 -10.65 -11.05 -7.51
CA ILE A 63 -9.47 -11.09 -8.39
C ILE A 63 -8.24 -10.56 -7.65
N ALA A 64 -8.38 -9.45 -6.90
CA ALA A 64 -7.28 -8.89 -6.11
C ALA A 64 -6.77 -9.90 -5.06
N ASN A 65 -7.69 -10.55 -4.34
CA ASN A 65 -7.35 -11.57 -3.35
C ASN A 65 -6.69 -12.80 -3.99
N GLN A 66 -7.15 -13.26 -5.16
CA GLN A 66 -6.54 -14.36 -5.90
C GLN A 66 -5.09 -14.03 -6.29
N LYS A 67 -4.85 -12.85 -6.87
CA LYS A 67 -3.50 -12.40 -7.24
C LYS A 67 -2.56 -12.30 -6.02
N LEU A 68 -3.08 -11.82 -4.89
CA LEU A 68 -2.31 -11.75 -3.65
C LEU A 68 -1.92 -13.14 -3.15
N GLN A 69 -2.86 -14.09 -3.17
CA GLN A 69 -2.61 -15.49 -2.78
C GLN A 69 -1.59 -16.18 -3.70
N GLU A 70 -1.69 -15.97 -5.02
CA GLU A 70 -0.73 -16.49 -5.99
C GLU A 70 0.67 -15.91 -5.77
N THR A 71 0.76 -14.60 -5.54
CA THR A 71 2.03 -13.91 -5.26
C THR A 71 2.66 -14.45 -3.98
N ARG A 72 1.86 -14.59 -2.90
CA ARG A 72 2.30 -15.18 -1.64
C ARG A 72 2.83 -16.60 -1.84
N LYS A 73 2.11 -17.43 -2.60
CA LYS A 73 2.52 -18.81 -2.89
C LYS A 73 3.83 -18.84 -3.68
N ARG A 74 3.99 -17.98 -4.70
CA ARG A 74 5.22 -17.89 -5.50
C ARG A 74 6.42 -17.47 -4.67
N MET A 75 6.25 -16.49 -3.77
CA MET A 75 7.31 -16.06 -2.86
C MET A 75 7.72 -17.20 -1.91
N LEU A 76 6.75 -17.92 -1.35
CA LEU A 76 7.04 -19.08 -0.49
C LEU A 76 7.78 -20.19 -1.24
N ASP A 77 7.38 -20.50 -2.48
CA ASP A 77 8.03 -21.54 -3.30
C ASP A 77 9.47 -21.16 -3.65
N ALA A 78 9.72 -19.88 -3.98
CA ALA A 78 11.06 -19.37 -4.25
C ALA A 78 11.97 -19.40 -3.01
N VAL A 79 11.42 -19.14 -1.82
CA VAL A 79 12.17 -19.21 -0.56
C VAL A 79 12.47 -20.65 -0.15
N GLY A 80 11.57 -21.60 -0.45
CA GLY A 80 11.72 -23.00 -0.01
C GLY A 80 12.55 -23.90 -0.92
N LYS A 81 12.49 -23.71 -2.26
CA LYS A 81 13.14 -24.63 -3.22
C LYS A 81 14.59 -24.28 -3.56
N ASP A 82 14.88 -23.01 -3.78
CA ASP A 82 16.20 -22.58 -4.29
C ASP A 82 17.15 -22.12 -3.17
N ALA A 83 16.64 -21.91 -1.96
CA ALA A 83 17.47 -21.54 -0.83
C ALA A 83 18.26 -22.78 -0.34
N TYR A 84 19.55 -22.60 -0.07
CA TYR A 84 20.41 -23.60 0.57
C TYR A 84 20.63 -24.91 -0.20
N ASN A 85 20.94 -24.82 -1.51
CA ASN A 85 21.38 -25.97 -2.32
C ASN A 85 20.35 -27.13 -2.39
N GLY A 86 19.06 -26.78 -2.42
CA GLY A 86 17.96 -27.75 -2.49
C GLY A 86 17.55 -28.34 -1.14
N VAL A 87 18.00 -27.76 -0.03
CA VAL A 87 17.60 -28.16 1.32
C VAL A 87 16.41 -27.31 1.78
N ASP A 88 15.24 -27.95 1.94
CA ASP A 88 14.05 -27.32 2.50
C ASP A 88 14.23 -27.02 3.99
N LEU A 89 14.60 -25.77 4.31
CA LEU A 89 14.78 -25.31 5.69
C LEU A 89 13.48 -25.30 6.52
N PHE A 90 12.33 -25.39 5.87
CA PHE A 90 11.02 -25.37 6.53
C PHE A 90 10.39 -26.77 6.59
N ALA A 91 11.10 -27.81 6.17
CA ALA A 91 10.67 -29.19 6.30
C ALA A 91 10.39 -29.52 7.79
N GLY A 92 9.19 -30.01 8.07
CA GLY A 92 8.76 -30.32 9.44
C GLY A 92 8.33 -29.10 10.27
N THR A 93 8.28 -27.91 9.69
CA THR A 93 7.71 -26.74 10.35
C THR A 93 6.22 -26.62 10.06
N THR A 94 5.44 -26.25 11.07
CA THR A 94 4.05 -25.85 10.90
C THR A 94 3.97 -24.33 10.83
N PRO A 95 3.25 -23.74 9.86
CA PRO A 95 3.05 -22.30 9.82
C PRO A 95 2.53 -21.80 11.18
N SER A 96 3.19 -20.77 11.73
CA SER A 96 2.66 -20.09 12.91
C SER A 96 1.25 -19.58 12.62
N ALA A 97 0.37 -19.61 13.63
CA ALA A 97 -0.94 -19.00 13.52
C ALA A 97 -0.79 -17.54 13.06
N ALA A 98 -1.69 -17.09 12.18
CA ALA A 98 -1.71 -15.70 11.75
C ALA A 98 -1.79 -14.80 13.00
N PRO A 99 -0.97 -13.75 13.10
CA PRO A 99 -1.03 -12.84 14.24
C PRO A 99 -2.44 -12.24 14.28
N THR A 100 -3.19 -12.56 15.33
CA THR A 100 -4.45 -11.90 15.62
C THR A 100 -4.12 -10.46 15.99
N GLU A 101 -4.66 -9.49 15.24
CA GLU A 101 -4.50 -8.08 15.58
C GLU A 101 -5.10 -7.84 16.97
N THR A 102 -4.25 -7.73 17.99
CA THR A 102 -4.68 -7.37 19.35
C THR A 102 -5.07 -5.91 19.33
N LYS A 103 -6.37 -5.63 19.20
CA LYS A 103 -6.90 -4.29 19.39
C LYS A 103 -6.77 -3.93 20.87
N GLN A 104 -6.32 -2.71 21.17
CA GLN A 104 -6.24 -2.25 22.56
C GLN A 104 -7.63 -2.33 23.21
N GLY A 105 -7.78 -3.18 24.22
CA GLY A 105 -9.07 -3.47 24.86
C GLY A 105 -9.79 -4.72 24.35
N ASP A 106 -9.12 -5.59 23.58
CA ASP A 106 -9.71 -6.86 23.13
C ASP A 106 -9.99 -7.80 24.33
N PRO A 107 -11.27 -8.10 24.64
CA PRO A 107 -11.63 -8.97 25.76
C PRO A 107 -11.15 -10.42 25.56
N LEU A 108 -10.77 -10.80 24.34
CA LEU A 108 -10.24 -12.12 24.00
C LEU A 108 -8.72 -12.09 23.78
N SER A 109 -8.04 -11.00 24.15
CA SER A 109 -6.58 -10.89 24.07
C SER A 109 -5.92 -12.01 24.89
N GLY A 110 -5.10 -12.82 24.21
CA GLY A 110 -4.38 -13.94 24.83
C GLY A 110 -5.15 -15.27 24.89
N VAL A 111 -6.38 -15.32 24.39
CA VAL A 111 -7.15 -16.57 24.25
C VAL A 111 -6.81 -17.21 22.89
N ASP A 112 -6.53 -18.52 22.88
CA ASP A 112 -6.28 -19.24 21.63
C ASP A 112 -7.58 -19.25 20.79
N PRO A 113 -7.55 -18.82 19.51
CA PRO A 113 -8.72 -18.87 18.63
C PRO A 113 -9.30 -20.29 18.41
N ARG A 114 -8.56 -21.34 18.77
CA ARG A 114 -9.01 -22.74 18.72
C ARG A 114 -9.49 -23.28 20.07
N ASP A 115 -9.48 -22.47 21.12
CA ASP A 115 -10.05 -22.84 22.41
C ASP A 115 -11.58 -22.99 22.28
N SER A 116 -12.12 -24.14 22.70
CA SER A 116 -13.56 -24.39 22.73
C SER A 116 -14.29 -23.53 23.76
N GLY A 117 -13.56 -22.81 24.62
CA GLY A 117 -14.09 -21.96 25.66
C GLY A 117 -14.60 -22.75 26.86
N VAL A 118 -15.32 -22.06 27.75
CA VAL A 118 -15.89 -22.64 28.97
C VAL A 118 -17.35 -23.02 28.73
N ASP A 119 -17.72 -24.28 29.03
CA ASP A 119 -19.10 -24.73 28.96
C ASP A 119 -19.95 -24.08 30.07
N ILE A 120 -20.86 -23.18 29.68
CA ILE A 120 -21.79 -22.47 30.56
C ILE A 120 -23.17 -23.14 30.64
N SER A 121 -23.35 -24.35 30.10
CA SER A 121 -24.65 -25.05 30.11
C SER A 121 -25.18 -25.27 31.53
N GLN A 122 -24.28 -25.50 32.51
CA GLN A 122 -24.64 -25.65 33.92
C GLN A 122 -25.03 -24.33 34.60
N LEU A 123 -24.60 -23.18 34.06
CA LEU A 123 -24.95 -21.85 34.58
C LEU A 123 -26.43 -21.51 34.32
N PHE A 124 -27.03 -21.99 33.24
CA PHE A 124 -28.45 -21.68 32.95
C PHE A 124 -29.40 -22.80 33.37
N GLY A 125 -28.92 -24.04 33.51
CA GLY A 125 -29.72 -25.18 33.95
C GLY A 125 -30.00 -25.25 35.46
N GLY A 126 -29.13 -24.68 36.31
CA GLY A 126 -29.23 -24.77 37.77
C GLY A 126 -29.62 -23.48 38.50
N VAL A 127 -29.50 -22.32 37.84
CA VAL A 127 -29.48 -21.02 38.53
C VAL A 127 -30.87 -20.46 38.85
N ASN A 128 -31.91 -20.92 38.15
CA ASN A 128 -33.29 -20.50 38.43
C ASN A 128 -33.80 -20.96 39.82
N LYS A 129 -33.11 -21.90 40.48
CA LYS A 129 -33.46 -22.36 41.84
C LYS A 129 -32.75 -21.59 42.97
N ASN A 130 -31.63 -20.93 42.68
CA ASN A 130 -30.79 -20.33 43.73
C ASN A 130 -30.98 -18.81 43.86
N TRP A 131 -31.49 -18.12 42.84
CA TRP A 131 -31.70 -16.65 42.88
C TRP A 131 -32.94 -16.23 43.66
N SER A 132 -33.92 -17.12 43.84
CA SER A 132 -35.10 -16.87 44.68
C SER A 132 -34.80 -16.83 46.19
N GLY A 133 -33.60 -17.25 46.62
CA GLY A 133 -33.19 -17.25 48.03
C GLY A 133 -32.28 -16.07 48.42
N MET A 134 -31.83 -15.28 47.45
CA MET A 134 -30.89 -14.15 47.66
C MET A 134 -31.56 -12.78 47.66
N VAL A 135 -32.89 -12.73 47.47
CA VAL A 135 -33.70 -11.52 47.68
C VAL A 135 -34.37 -11.65 49.05
N LYS A 136 -33.68 -11.20 50.09
CA LYS A 136 -34.28 -10.92 51.40
C LYS A 136 -33.67 -9.66 51.99
#